data_AF-A0A9C9GCR6-F1
#
_entry.id   AF-A0A9C9GCR6-F1
#
_cell.length_a   1.000
_cell.length_b   1.000
_cell.length_c   1.000
_cell.angle_alpha   90.00
_cell.angle_beta   90.00
_cell.angle_gamma   90.00
#
_symmetry.space_group_name_H-M   'P 1'
#
loop_
_entity.id
_entity.type
_entity.pdbx_description
1 polymer ?
#
loop_
_entity_poly.entity_id
_entity_poly.type
_entity_poly.pdbx_seq_one_letter_code
_entity_poly.pdbx_strand_id
1 'polypeptide(L)'
;MTQADNNQEPDEGDEQPFISHLVELRDRLLRVVLVVIVIFLGLVPFANWLFTQLAGPLMSHLPEGSSMVAIDVASPFFTPFKLAMVLSIFIAMPMILYQFWAFIAPGLYQHERKRTLPLL
;
A
#
# COMPACT_ATOMS: atom_id res chain seq x y z
N MET A 1 -24.97 -47.22 31.53
CA MET A 1 -24.03 -47.42 30.41
C MET A 1 -24.82 -47.20 29.14
N THR A 2 -24.62 -46.18 28.32
CA THR A 2 -23.57 -45.16 28.25
C THR A 2 -24.18 -44.05 27.37
N GLN A 3 -23.99 -42.79 27.75
CA GLN A 3 -24.38 -41.63 26.95
C GLN A 3 -23.75 -41.74 25.57
N ALA A 4 -24.58 -41.71 24.52
CA ALA A 4 -24.13 -41.49 23.16
C ALA A 4 -23.74 -40.01 23.03
N ASP A 5 -22.45 -39.79 23.18
CA ASP A 5 -21.62 -38.81 22.47
C ASP A 5 -22.37 -37.67 21.75
N ASN A 6 -22.55 -36.57 22.47
CA ASN A 6 -22.99 -35.29 21.91
C ASN A 6 -21.76 -34.40 21.70
N ASN A 7 -20.90 -34.80 20.75
CA ASN A 7 -19.85 -33.95 20.21
C ASN A 7 -20.46 -33.05 19.13
N GLN A 8 -21.10 -31.97 19.57
CA GLN A 8 -21.39 -30.83 18.71
C GLN A 8 -20.04 -30.14 18.43
N GLU A 9 -19.48 -30.37 17.23
CA GLU A 9 -18.31 -29.62 16.74
C GLU A 9 -18.63 -28.12 16.76
N PRO A 10 -17.69 -27.26 17.22
CA PRO A 10 -17.93 -25.83 17.30
C PRO A 10 -17.99 -25.25 15.88
N ASP A 11 -19.15 -24.68 15.55
CA ASP A 11 -19.48 -23.76 14.46
C ASP A 11 -18.28 -23.20 13.65
N GLU A 12 -17.85 -23.93 12.62
CA GLU A 12 -16.81 -23.50 11.65
C GLU A 12 -17.31 -22.42 10.65
N GLY A 13 -18.54 -21.91 10.81
CA GLY A 13 -19.17 -21.00 9.83
C GLY A 13 -18.67 -19.55 9.88
N ASP A 14 -18.25 -19.06 11.05
CA ASP A 14 -17.93 -17.64 11.27
C ASP A 14 -16.42 -17.31 11.21
N GLU A 15 -15.52 -18.30 11.27
CA GLU A 15 -14.07 -18.07 11.17
C GLU A 15 -13.59 -17.92 9.70
N GLN A 16 -14.29 -18.55 8.76
CA GLN A 16 -14.02 -18.47 7.32
C GLN A 16 -14.09 -17.03 6.73
N PRO A 17 -15.07 -16.16 7.09
CA PRO A 17 -15.13 -14.79 6.56
C PRO A 17 -13.99 -13.89 7.03
N PHE A 18 -13.49 -14.02 8.27
CA PHE A 18 -12.37 -13.20 8.75
C PHE A 18 -11.05 -13.58 8.08
N ILE A 19 -10.77 -14.88 7.99
CA ILE A 19 -9.55 -15.37 7.34
C ILE A 19 -9.54 -15.02 5.85
N SER A 20 -10.67 -15.16 5.15
CA SER A 20 -10.77 -14.79 3.74
C SER A 20 -10.54 -13.29 3.49
N HIS A 21 -11.06 -12.41 4.36
CA HIS A 21 -10.83 -10.97 4.26
C HIS A 21 -9.36 -10.58 4.51
N LEU A 22 -8.67 -11.25 5.46
CA LEU A 22 -7.23 -11.04 5.70
C LEU A 22 -6.37 -11.52 4.52
N VAL A 23 -6.74 -12.66 3.91
CA VAL A 23 -6.07 -13.17 2.71
C VAL A 23 -6.24 -12.21 1.53
N GLU A 24 -7.44 -11.64 1.37
CA GLU A 24 -7.72 -10.62 0.37
C GLU A 24 -6.84 -9.37 0.57
N LEU A 25 -6.73 -8.86 1.81
CA LEU A 25 -5.86 -7.72 2.14
C LEU A 25 -4.41 -8.02 1.76
N ARG A 26 -3.90 -9.19 2.14
CA ARG A 26 -2.53 -9.61 1.84
C ARG A 26 -2.27 -9.61 0.34
N ASP A 27 -3.14 -10.25 -0.44
CA ASP A 27 -2.95 -10.41 -1.88
C ASP A 27 -3.04 -9.05 -2.61
N ARG A 28 -3.91 -8.16 -2.16
CA ARG A 28 -4.01 -6.78 -2.67
C ARG A 28 -2.76 -5.96 -2.31
N LEU A 29 -2.29 -6.07 -1.06
CA LEU A 29 -1.08 -5.40 -0.59
C LEU A 29 0.15 -5.83 -1.41
N LEU A 30 0.34 -7.14 -1.61
CA LEU A 30 1.44 -7.66 -2.42
C LEU A 30 1.40 -7.13 -3.85
N ARG A 31 0.21 -7.03 -4.46
CA ARG A 31 0.05 -6.48 -5.81
C ARG A 31 0.40 -4.99 -5.87
N VAL A 32 -0.03 -4.21 -4.88
CA VAL A 32 0.32 -2.78 -4.78
C VAL A 32 1.83 -2.61 -4.61
N VAL A 33 2.43 -3.35 -3.69
CA VAL A 33 3.89 -3.31 -3.45
C VAL A 33 4.65 -3.66 -4.72
N LEU A 34 4.22 -4.70 -5.45
CA LEU A 34 4.84 -5.09 -6.71
C LEU A 34 4.76 -3.98 -7.76
N VAL A 35 3.60 -3.34 -7.93
CA VAL A 35 3.44 -2.21 -8.87
C VAL A 35 4.34 -1.04 -8.48
N VAL A 36 4.40 -0.68 -7.20
CA VAL A 36 5.28 0.39 -6.70
C VAL A 36 6.74 0.05 -6.98
N ILE A 37 7.18 -1.20 -6.72
CA ILE A 37 8.54 -1.65 -6.99
C ILE A 37 8.87 -1.58 -8.49
N VAL A 38 7.97 -2.01 -9.37
CA VAL A 38 8.19 -1.95 -10.82
C VAL A 38 8.37 -0.50 -11.29
N ILE A 39 7.51 0.41 -10.84
CA ILE A 39 7.61 1.84 -11.18
C ILE A 39 8.90 2.44 -10.59
N PHE A 40 9.22 2.09 -9.34
CA PHE A 40 10.42 2.53 -8.67
C PHE A 40 11.68 2.11 -9.44
N LEU A 41 11.80 0.83 -9.83
CA LEU A 41 12.94 0.34 -10.61
C LEU A 41 13.07 1.06 -11.96
N GLY A 42 11.96 1.45 -12.59
CA GLY A 42 11.99 2.30 -13.79
C GLY A 42 12.45 3.74 -13.55
N LEU A 43 12.18 4.29 -12.36
CA LEU A 43 12.57 5.66 -11.96
C LEU A 43 13.99 5.77 -11.41
N VAL A 44 14.53 4.71 -10.79
CA VAL A 44 15.87 4.68 -10.20
C VAL A 44 16.97 5.24 -11.11
N PRO A 45 17.10 4.84 -12.41
CA PRO A 45 18.15 5.41 -13.27
C PRO A 45 17.99 6.92 -13.51
N PHE A 46 16.80 7.47 -13.35
CA PHE A 46 16.49 8.90 -13.51
C PHE A 46 16.47 9.67 -12.18
N ALA A 47 16.68 9.00 -11.04
CA ALA A 47 16.52 9.59 -9.71
C ALA A 47 17.40 10.82 -9.47
N ASN A 48 18.65 10.79 -9.92
CA ASN A 48 19.58 11.92 -9.80
C ASN A 48 19.12 13.12 -10.62
N TRP A 49 18.68 12.89 -11.86
CA TRP A 49 18.17 13.96 -12.73
C TRP A 49 16.93 14.61 -12.12
N LEU A 50 16.00 13.78 -11.64
CA LEU A 50 14.76 14.22 -10.99
C LEU A 50 15.04 15.03 -9.72
N PHE A 51 16.01 14.58 -8.91
CA PHE A 51 16.46 15.31 -7.73
C PHE A 51 17.06 16.67 -8.07
N THR A 52 17.94 16.76 -9.08
CA THR A 52 18.54 18.04 -9.48
C THR A 52 17.51 19.05 -9.99
N GLN A 53 16.47 18.59 -10.69
CA GLN A 53 15.38 19.44 -11.16
C GLN A 53 14.52 19.98 -10.01
N LEU A 54 14.25 19.17 -8.98
CA LEU A 54 13.49 19.61 -7.79
C LEU A 54 14.34 20.47 -6.84
N ALA A 55 15.63 20.15 -6.66
CA ALA A 55 16.52 20.84 -5.74
C ALA A 55 17.02 22.19 -6.28
N GLY A 56 17.11 22.35 -7.60
CA GLY A 56 17.52 23.60 -8.26
C GLY A 56 16.78 24.86 -7.79
N PRO A 57 15.43 24.92 -7.84
CA PRO A 57 14.68 26.09 -7.41
C PRO A 57 14.67 26.30 -5.89
N LEU A 58 14.89 25.24 -5.10
CA LEU A 58 15.03 25.39 -3.65
C LEU A 58 16.36 26.05 -3.29
N MET A 59 17.46 25.68 -3.98
CA MET A 59 18.77 26.30 -3.77
C MET A 59 18.82 27.78 -4.19
N SER A 60 18.01 28.22 -5.15
CA SER A 60 17.96 29.63 -5.58
C SER A 60 17.26 30.57 -4.58
N HIS A 61 16.57 30.03 -3.57
CA HIS A 61 15.92 30.80 -2.51
C HIS A 61 16.64 30.67 -1.16
N LEU A 62 17.82 30.03 -1.11
CA LEU A 62 18.66 30.01 0.07
C LEU A 62 19.54 31.27 0.15
N PRO A 63 19.69 31.90 1.34
CA PRO A 63 20.56 33.06 1.52
C PRO A 63 22.03 32.74 1.19
N GLU A 64 22.73 33.69 0.56
CA GLU A 64 24.16 33.55 0.24
C GLU A 64 24.99 33.34 1.51
N GLY A 65 25.68 32.19 1.60
CA GLY A 65 26.55 31.84 2.73
C GLY A 65 26.22 30.53 3.45
N SER A 66 25.09 29.88 3.15
CA SER A 66 24.81 28.53 3.65
C SER A 66 25.48 27.50 2.74
N SER A 67 26.67 27.03 3.10
CA SER A 67 27.20 25.82 2.47
C SER A 67 26.24 24.67 2.79
N MET A 68 25.91 23.84 1.80
CA MET A 68 25.32 22.52 2.03
C MET A 68 26.29 21.69 2.89
N VAL A 69 26.24 21.84 4.20
CA VAL A 69 26.85 20.89 5.12
C VAL A 69 25.86 19.74 5.22
N ALA A 70 26.11 18.69 4.44
CA ALA A 70 25.49 17.41 4.66
C ALA A 70 25.82 16.98 6.10
N ILE A 71 24.83 17.06 7.01
CA ILE A 71 24.96 16.60 8.40
C ILE A 71 25.19 15.08 8.44
N ASP A 72 24.93 14.38 7.33
CA ASP A 72 25.07 12.94 7.21
C ASP A 72 25.68 12.54 5.85
N VAL A 73 26.79 11.79 5.87
CA VAL A 73 27.60 11.38 4.71
C VAL A 73 26.81 10.56 3.68
N ALA A 74 25.74 9.91 4.10
CA ALA A 74 24.89 9.09 3.24
C ALA A 74 23.76 9.87 2.55
N SER A 75 23.52 11.12 2.96
CA SER A 75 22.41 11.95 2.44
C SER A 75 22.44 12.12 0.91
N PRO A 76 23.57 12.41 0.25
CA PRO A 76 23.61 12.58 -1.20
C PRO A 76 23.26 11.30 -1.96
N PHE A 77 23.53 10.13 -1.36
CA PHE A 77 23.23 8.84 -1.95
C PHE A 77 21.75 8.48 -1.77
N PHE A 78 21.21 8.55 -0.54
CA PHE A 78 19.84 8.10 -0.27
C PHE A 78 18.76 9.09 -0.67
N THR A 79 19.05 10.38 -0.76
CA THR A 79 18.03 11.40 -1.06
C THR A 79 17.38 11.22 -2.44
N PRO A 80 18.13 10.99 -3.53
CA PRO A 80 17.55 10.69 -4.83
C PRO A 80 16.68 9.43 -4.82
N PHE A 81 17.11 8.35 -4.14
CA PHE A 81 16.31 7.12 -4.01
C PHE A 81 15.03 7.34 -3.22
N LYS A 82 15.08 8.11 -2.12
CA LYS A 82 13.90 8.46 -1.32
C LYS A 82 12.89 9.25 -2.17
N LEU A 83 13.37 10.20 -2.97
CA LEU A 83 12.53 10.96 -3.89
C LEU A 83 11.88 10.05 -4.94
N ALA A 84 12.67 9.20 -5.60
CA ALA A 84 12.16 8.25 -6.58
C ALA A 84 11.13 7.28 -5.98
N MET A 85 11.33 6.84 -4.73
CA MET A 85 10.37 6.01 -4.00
C MET A 85 9.05 6.76 -3.76
N VAL A 86 9.11 7.99 -3.25
CA VAL A 86 7.91 8.81 -3.06
C VAL A 86 7.17 9.02 -4.38
N LEU A 87 7.89 9.37 -5.46
CA LEU A 87 7.29 9.57 -6.77
C LEU A 87 6.70 8.29 -7.35
N SER A 88 7.33 7.13 -7.14
CA SER A 88 6.77 5.85 -7.56
C SER A 88 5.42 5.55 -6.90
N ILE A 89 5.26 5.91 -5.62
CA ILE A 89 3.98 5.78 -4.89
C ILE A 89 2.95 6.76 -5.47
N PHE A 90 3.34 8.00 -5.75
CA PHE A 90 2.45 8.99 -6.37
C PHE A 90 1.96 8.53 -7.75
N ILE A 91 2.82 7.96 -8.59
CA ILE A 91 2.42 7.42 -9.89
C ILE A 91 1.54 6.18 -9.70
N ALA A 92 1.81 5.35 -8.69
CA ALA A 92 0.99 4.19 -8.36
C ALA A 92 -0.37 4.54 -7.72
N MET A 93 -0.61 5.80 -7.34
CA MET A 93 -1.84 6.25 -6.65
C MET A 93 -3.14 5.71 -7.25
N PRO A 94 -3.38 5.75 -8.58
CA PRO A 94 -4.63 5.25 -9.15
C PRO A 94 -4.87 3.77 -8.85
N MET A 95 -3.80 2.95 -8.89
CA MET A 95 -3.86 1.53 -8.58
C MET A 95 -4.01 1.28 -7.07
N ILE A 96 -3.30 2.05 -6.24
CA ILE A 96 -3.40 1.99 -4.78
C ILE A 96 -4.84 2.29 -4.36
N LEU A 97 -5.41 3.38 -4.87
CA LEU A 97 -6.79 3.79 -4.62
C LEU A 97 -7.76 2.69 -5.07
N TYR A 98 -7.62 2.19 -6.29
CA TYR A 98 -8.49 1.11 -6.78
C TYR A 98 -8.46 -0.12 -5.87
N GLN A 99 -7.28 -0.58 -5.46
CA GLN A 99 -7.15 -1.74 -4.58
C GLN A 99 -7.71 -1.49 -3.18
N PHE A 100 -7.52 -0.27 -2.66
CA PHE A 100 -8.06 0.13 -1.37
C PHE A 100 -9.60 0.18 -1.37
N TRP A 101 -10.19 0.81 -2.38
CA TRP A 101 -11.65 0.86 -2.56
C TRP A 101 -12.26 -0.53 -2.74
N ALA A 102 -11.62 -1.37 -3.54
CA ALA A 102 -12.09 -2.72 -3.78
C ALA A 102 -11.99 -3.63 -2.54
N PHE A 103 -11.13 -3.30 -1.57
CA PHE A 103 -11.08 -3.95 -0.24
C PHE A 103 -12.18 -3.43 0.72
N ILE A 104 -12.51 -2.14 0.65
CA ILE A 104 -13.55 -1.53 1.50
C ILE A 104 -14.96 -1.92 1.04
N ALA A 105 -15.19 -1.97 -0.27
CA ALA A 105 -16.49 -2.31 -0.86
C ALA A 105 -17.14 -3.57 -0.26
N PRO A 106 -16.47 -4.73 -0.15
CA PRO A 106 -17.08 -5.90 0.47
C PRO A 106 -17.49 -5.65 1.93
N GLY A 107 -16.70 -4.93 2.73
CA GLY A 107 -17.04 -4.63 4.13
C GLY A 107 -18.30 -3.78 4.30
N LEU A 108 -18.57 -2.86 3.38
CA LEU A 108 -19.75 -1.98 3.41
C LEU A 108 -21.02 -2.69 2.89
N TYR A 109 -20.90 -3.51 1.84
CA TYR A 109 -22.03 -4.20 1.20
C TYR A 109 -22.48 -5.50 1.90
N GLN A 110 -21.67 -6.08 2.80
CA GLN A 110 -22.08 -7.24 3.61
C GLN A 110 -23.35 -6.95 4.43
N HIS A 111 -23.56 -5.69 4.83
CA HIS A 111 -24.75 -5.26 5.58
C HIS A 111 -26.00 -5.08 4.70
N GLU A 112 -25.86 -4.87 3.39
CA GLU A 112 -26.99 -4.68 2.47
C GLU A 112 -27.44 -5.98 1.78
N ARG A 113 -26.55 -6.98 1.64
CA ARG A 113 -26.89 -8.25 0.97
C ARG A 113 -27.81 -9.18 1.74
N LYS A 114 -28.05 -8.95 3.04
CA LYS A 114 -28.97 -9.78 3.86
C LYS A 114 -30.46 -9.46 3.61
N ARG A 115 -30.80 -8.46 2.78
CA ARG A 115 -32.20 -8.12 2.45
C ARG A 115 -32.60 -8.34 0.99
N THR A 116 -31.69 -8.75 0.10
CA THR A 116 -32.00 -9.02 -1.32
C THR A 116 -31.99 -10.50 -1.70
N LEU A 117 -31.66 -11.39 -0.76
CA LEU A 117 -31.81 -12.85 -0.90
C LEU A 117 -32.92 -13.39 0.02
N PRO A 118 -34.14 -12.87 -0.13
CA PRO A 118 -35.24 -13.81 -0.29
C PRO A 118 -36.12 -13.32 -1.43
N LEU A 119 -36.16 -14.03 -2.56
CA LEU A 119 -37.22 -14.04 -3.59
C LEU A 119 -36.61 -14.59 -4.90
N LEU A 120 -36.28 -15.89 -4.91
CA LEU A 120 -36.33 -16.79 -6.07
C LEU A 120 -36.26 -18.23 -5.57
#